data_AF-A0A3M1C3J3-F1
#
_entry.id   AF-A0A3M1C3J3-F1
#
_cell.length_a   1.000
_cell.length_b   1.000
_cell.length_c   1.000
_cell.angle_alpha   90.00
_cell.angle_beta   90.00
_cell.angle_gamma   90.00
#
_symmetry.space_group_name_H-M   'P 1'
#
loop_
_entity.id
_entity.type
_entity.pdbx_description
1 polymer ?
#
loop_
_entity_poly.entity_id
_entity_poly.type
_entity_poly.pdbx_seq_one_letter_code
_entity_poly.pdbx_strand_id
1 'polypeptide(L)' 'DEVAVMNKGKVVEQASALEIYENPQDDYTKKLLDAIPKGVPKELLQKRSKAQSIHI' A
#
# COMPACT_ATOMS: atom_id res chain seq x y z
N ASP A 1 8.36 15.40 -6.72
CA ASP A 1 9.23 14.68 -5.77
C ASP A 1 9.51 13.28 -6.29
N GLU A 2 10.76 12.83 -6.21
CA GLU A 2 11.21 11.48 -6.57
C GLU A 2 11.39 10.63 -5.31
N VAL A 3 11.29 9.31 -5.47
CA VAL A 3 11.48 8.32 -4.41
C VAL A 3 12.53 7.29 -4.84
N ALA A 4 13.34 6.84 -3.88
CA ALA A 4 14.31 5.78 -4.09
C ALA A 4 13.92 4.55 -3.26
N VAL A 5 13.85 3.39 -3.91
CA VAL A 5 13.64 2.09 -3.29
C VAL A 5 15.00 1.46 -3.03
N MET A 6 15.22 1.00 -1.80
CA MET A 6 16.48 0.39 -1.38
C MET A 6 16.32 -1.06 -0.94
N ASN A 7 17.30 -1.88 -1.30
CA ASN A 7 17.41 -3.27 -0.86
C ASN A 7 18.86 -3.59 -0.50
N LYS A 8 19.10 -4.16 0.69
CA LYS A 8 20.45 -4.55 1.16
C LYS A 8 21.50 -3.44 1.03
N GLY A 9 21.11 -2.19 1.36
CA GLY A 9 22.00 -1.04 1.32
C GLY A 9 22.31 -0.50 -0.08
N LYS A 10 21.58 -0.93 -1.12
CA LYS A 10 21.71 -0.41 -2.49
C LYS A 10 20.39 0.18 -2.95
N VAL A 11 20.45 1.27 -3.72
CA VAL A 11 19.29 1.77 -4.46
C VAL A 11 19.05 0.80 -5.61
N VAL A 12 17.86 0.22 -5.65
CA VAL A 12 17.45 -0.73 -6.70
C VAL A 12 16.53 -0.06 -7.73
N GLU A 13 15.83 1.00 -7.33
CA GLU A 13 14.95 1.76 -8.22
C GLU A 13 14.83 3.20 -7.73
N GLN A 14 14.80 4.16 -8.65
CA GLN A 14 14.55 5.57 -8.33
C GLN A 14 13.76 6.21 -9.47
N ALA A 15 12.56 6.70 -9.14
CA ALA A 15 11.65 7.32 -10.08
C ALA A 15 10.62 8.19 -9.33
N SER A 16 9.64 8.75 -10.05
CA SER A 16 8.51 9.40 -9.40
C SER A 16 7.69 8.40 -8.57
N ALA A 17 7.05 8.86 -7.50
CA ALA A 17 6.22 7.99 -6.67
C ALA A 17 5.08 7.31 -7.46
N LEU A 18 4.53 8.02 -8.45
CA LEU A 18 3.51 7.48 -9.33
C LEU A 18 4.07 6.35 -10.21
N GLU A 19 5.24 6.56 -10.80
CA GLU A 19 5.88 5.56 -11.67
C GLU A 19 6.29 4.30 -10.91
N ILE A 20 6.85 4.44 -9.69
CA ILE A 20 7.12 3.29 -8.83
C ILE A 20 5.85 2.50 -8.52
N TYR A 21 4.73 3.18 -8.31
CA TYR A 21 3.47 2.53 -7.93
C TYR A 21 2.76 1.88 -9.13
N GLU A 22 2.76 2.53 -10.29
CA GLU A 22 2.04 2.08 -11.49
C GLU A 22 2.87 1.13 -12.37
N ASN A 23 4.18 1.35 -12.45
CA ASN A 23 5.08 0.61 -13.33
C ASN A 23 6.43 0.28 -12.65
N PRO A 24 6.42 -0.45 -11.52
CA PRO A 24 7.64 -0.87 -10.84
C PRO A 24 8.49 -1.75 -11.76
N GLN A 25 9.76 -1.40 -11.95
CA GLN A 25 10.69 -2.15 -12.80
C GLN A 25 11.38 -3.27 -12.02
N ASP A 26 11.80 -3.01 -10.78
CA ASP A 26 12.55 -3.98 -9.99
C ASP A 26 11.63 -5.01 -9.32
N ASP A 27 12.05 -6.28 -9.33
CA ASP A 27 11.26 -7.38 -8.78
C ASP A 27 11.09 -7.29 -7.27
N TYR A 28 12.03 -6.67 -6.55
CA TYR A 28 11.90 -6.39 -5.14
C TYR A 28 10.84 -5.30 -4.90
N THR A 29 10.84 -4.24 -5.71
CA THR A 29 9.81 -3.19 -5.65
C THR A 29 8.41 -3.78 -5.87
N LYS A 30 8.24 -4.64 -6.89
CA LYS A 30 6.97 -5.37 -7.13
C LYS A 30 6.53 -6.16 -5.91
N LYS A 31 7.43 -6.94 -5.31
CA LYS A 31 7.14 -7.74 -4.10
C LYS A 31 6.74 -6.86 -2.90
N LEU A 32 7.37 -5.69 -2.74
CA LEU A 32 7.00 -4.74 -1.69
C LEU A 32 5.59 -4.20 -1.89
N LEU A 33 5.26 -3.79 -3.12
CA LEU A 33 3.94 -3.27 -3.46
C LEU A 33 2.84 -4.34 -3.31
N ASP A 34 3.13 -5.58 -3.68
CA ASP A 34 2.20 -6.70 -3.50
C ASP A 34 1.92 -7.04 -2.03
N ALA A 35 2.84 -6.72 -1.12
CA ALA A 35 2.65 -6.90 0.31
C ALA A 35 1.73 -5.83 0.93
N ILE A 36 1.39 -4.76 0.19
CA ILE A 36 0.49 -3.71 0.68
C ILE A 36 -0.91 -4.31 0.87
N PRO A 37 -1.48 -4.24 2.08
CA PRO A 37 -2.83 -4.75 2.33
C PRO A 37 -3.86 -4.01 1.48
N LYS A 38 -4.54 -4.73 0.57
CA LYS A 38 -5.54 -4.15 -0.37
C LYS A 38 -6.92 -3.92 0.26
N GLY A 39 -7.06 -4.05 1.57
CA GLY A 39 -8.37 -4.08 2.25
C GLY A 39 -8.43 -3.16 3.46
N VAL A 40 -9.60 -2.52 3.64
CA VAL A 40 -9.96 -1.91 4.91
C VAL A 40 -10.12 -3.02 5.94
N PRO A 41 -9.48 -2.95 7.13
CA PRO A 41 -9.68 -3.94 8.19
C PRO A 41 -11.16 -4.24 8.40
N LYS A 42 -11.55 -5.53 8.36
CA LYS A 42 -12.95 -5.97 8.49
C LYS A 42 -13.61 -5.42 9.77
N GLU A 43 -12.82 -5.14 10.79
CA GLU A 43 -13.26 -4.52 12.05
C GLU A 43 -13.81 -3.09 11.86
N LEU A 44 -13.27 -2.31 10.91
CA LEU A 44 -13.77 -0.97 10.59
C LEU A 44 -15.11 -1.02 9.84
N LEU A 45 -15.32 -2.05 9.03
CA LEU A 45 -16.61 -2.30 8.35
C LEU A 45 -17.68 -2.75 9.36
N GLN A 46 -17.32 -3.62 10.33
CA GLN A 46 -18.24 -4.08 11.37
C GLN A 46 -18.68 -2.96 12.32
N LYS A 47 -17.77 -2.07 12.73
CA LYS A 47 -18.11 -0.95 13.62
C LYS A 47 -19.12 0.02 13.01
N ARG A 48 -19.07 0.25 11.69
CA ARG A 48 -20.07 1.09 10.97
C ARG A 48 -21.47 0.48 10.98
N SER A 49 -21.58 -0.84 10.83
CA SER A 49 -22.89 -1.53 10.88
C SER A 49 -23.53 -1.54 12.27
N LYS A 50 -22.73 -1.68 13.35
CA LYS A 50 -23.24 -1.68 14.73
C LYS A 50 -23.64 -0.29 15.22
N ALA A 51 -22.98 0.76 14.75
CA ALA A 51 -23.29 2.14 15.14
C ALA A 51 -24.60 2.68 14.54
N GLN A 52 -25.20 2.00 13.55
CA GLN A 52 -26.44 2.42 12.90
C GLN A 52 -27.72 1.75 13.43
N SER A 53 -27.63 0.78 14.36
CA SER A 53 -28.81 0.13 14.96
C SER A 53 -29.32 0.76 16.26
N ILE A 54 -28.82 1.92 16.66
CA ILE A 54 -29.36 2.68 17.80
C ILE A 54 -30.37 3.73 17.31
N HIS A 55 -31.55 3.25 16.93
CA HIS A 55 -32.79 4.03 16.86
C HIS A 55 -33.97 3.07 17.13
N ILE A 56 -34.35 2.96 18.40
CA ILE A 56 -35.68 2.57 18.86
C ILE A 56 -36.02 3.52 20.01
#